data_AF-A0A7W9JCB2-F1
#
_entry.id   AF-A0A7W9JCB2-F1
#
_cell.length_a   1.000
_cell.length_b   1.000
_cell.length_c   1.000
_cell.angle_alpha   90.00
_cell.angle_beta   90.00
_cell.angle_gamma   90.00
#
_symmetry.space_group_name_H-M   'P 1'
#
loop_
_entity.id
_entity.type
_entity.pdbx_description
1 polymer ?
#
loop_
_entity_poly.entity_id
_entity_poly.type
_entity_poly.pdbx_seq_one_letter_code
_entity_poly.pdbx_strand_id
1 'polypeptide(L)'
;MEYFVYGRDRAGAFPLKVELSEQHWTFMDRYAGELIARGPTLTHDDEDAETTGSLHILDVPDAEAVERFAYDEPYYLAGVFDDVLVRGFRKRVGTTMWDFAGAVPGYTRYLLLATDGVDHEPPDSPHVILYGDLLDGTTLVGQAALVEAPTPEAAAALRPGADVHVWRFGGRPTED
;
A
#
# COMPACT_ATOMS: atom_id res chain seq x y z
N MET A 1 6.20 -10.91 11.74
CA MET A 1 5.47 -9.72 12.21
C MET A 1 5.07 -8.92 11.00
N GLU A 2 3.83 -8.45 10.95
CA GLU A 2 3.34 -7.68 9.81
C GLU A 2 3.73 -6.21 9.95
N TYR A 3 4.11 -5.58 8.84
CA TYR A 3 4.43 -4.16 8.77
C TYR A 3 3.79 -3.49 7.57
N PHE A 4 3.48 -2.21 7.73
CA PHE A 4 3.01 -1.30 6.68
C PHE A 4 4.15 -0.37 6.30
N VAL A 5 4.51 -0.35 5.02
CA VAL A 5 5.55 0.52 4.44
C VAL A 5 4.94 1.29 3.28
N TYR A 6 4.92 2.61 3.39
CA TYR A 6 4.43 3.48 2.32
C TYR A 6 5.44 4.59 2.03
N GLY A 7 6.09 4.51 0.87
CA GLY A 7 6.94 5.59 0.35
C GLY A 7 6.10 6.55 -0.49
N ARG A 8 6.05 7.84 -0.11
CA ARG A 8 5.41 8.89 -0.91
C ARG A 8 6.44 9.47 -1.86
N ASP A 9 6.12 9.51 -3.15
CA ASP A 9 7.04 10.02 -4.16
C ASP A 9 7.22 11.53 -3.99
N ARG A 10 8.46 12.03 -4.11
CA ARG A 10 8.69 13.48 -4.21
C ARG A 10 8.16 14.02 -5.54
N ALA A 11 7.88 15.32 -5.57
CA ALA A 11 7.47 15.99 -6.80
C ALA A 11 8.50 15.75 -7.94
N GLY A 12 7.99 15.36 -9.12
CA GLY A 12 8.80 15.10 -10.31
C GLY A 12 9.66 13.82 -10.26
N ALA A 13 9.37 12.88 -9.34
CA ALA A 13 10.12 11.62 -9.26
C ALA A 13 9.69 10.57 -10.29
N PHE A 14 8.50 10.70 -10.91
CA PHE A 14 7.93 9.67 -11.78
C PHE A 14 8.90 9.19 -12.90
N PRO A 15 9.60 10.05 -13.66
CA PRO A 15 10.53 9.58 -14.69
C PRO A 15 11.69 8.72 -14.14
N LEU A 16 12.23 9.10 -12.97
CA LEU A 16 13.28 8.34 -12.29
C LEU A 16 12.76 6.99 -11.78
N LYS A 17 11.52 6.98 -11.26
CA LYS A 17 10.86 5.78 -10.78
C LYS A 17 10.61 4.78 -11.92
N VAL A 18 10.22 5.28 -13.09
CA VAL A 18 10.10 4.47 -14.32
C VAL A 18 11.45 3.84 -14.69
N GLU A 19 12.53 4.64 -14.74
CA GLU A 19 13.88 4.16 -15.05
C GLU A 19 14.35 3.03 -14.11
N LEU A 20 14.01 3.13 -12.83
CA LEU A 20 14.42 2.19 -11.78
C LEU A 20 13.46 1.01 -11.57
N SER A 21 12.38 0.90 -12.36
CA SER A 21 11.31 -0.09 -12.13
C SER A 21 11.83 -1.53 -12.08
N GLU A 22 12.72 -1.91 -13.01
CA GLU A 22 13.25 -3.28 -13.04
C GLU A 22 14.12 -3.60 -11.82
N GLN A 23 14.91 -2.64 -11.36
CA GLN A 23 15.72 -2.80 -10.15
C GLN A 23 14.82 -2.93 -8.92
N HIS A 24 13.79 -2.09 -8.84
CA HIS A 24 12.79 -2.15 -7.78
C HIS A 24 12.07 -3.51 -7.78
N TRP A 25 11.60 -4.00 -8.93
CA TRP A 25 10.96 -5.32 -9.01
C TRP A 25 11.91 -6.45 -8.62
N THR A 26 13.16 -6.43 -9.10
CA THR A 26 14.19 -7.39 -8.70
C THR A 26 14.44 -7.37 -7.20
N PHE A 27 14.42 -6.19 -6.57
CA PHE A 27 14.51 -6.06 -5.12
C PHE A 27 13.30 -6.75 -4.44
N MET A 28 12.09 -6.46 -4.93
CA MET A 28 10.82 -6.95 -4.36
C MET A 28 10.61 -8.44 -4.52
N ASP A 29 11.14 -9.07 -5.57
CA ASP A 29 11.04 -10.53 -5.77
C ASP A 29 11.62 -11.33 -4.61
N ARG A 30 12.62 -10.78 -3.92
CA ARG A 30 13.26 -11.41 -2.75
C ARG A 30 12.34 -11.48 -1.54
N TYR A 31 11.27 -10.69 -1.55
CA TYR A 31 10.25 -10.61 -0.50
C TYR A 31 8.90 -11.18 -0.97
N ALA A 32 8.86 -11.86 -2.13
CA ALA A 32 7.60 -12.30 -2.71
C ALA A 32 6.81 -13.26 -1.81
N GLY A 33 7.48 -14.03 -0.95
CA GLY A 33 6.82 -14.95 0.00
C GLY A 33 6.30 -14.24 1.26
N GLU A 34 6.83 -13.06 1.57
CA GLU A 34 6.55 -12.28 2.76
C GLU A 34 5.49 -11.21 2.53
N LEU A 35 5.30 -10.76 1.28
CA LEU A 35 4.32 -9.75 0.95
C LEU A 35 2.89 -10.24 1.30
N ILE A 36 2.04 -9.31 1.74
CA ILE A 36 0.60 -9.48 2.02
C ILE A 36 -0.20 -8.63 1.02
N ALA A 37 0.29 -7.43 0.75
CA ALA A 37 -0.23 -6.53 -0.28
C ALA A 37 0.88 -5.63 -0.82
N ARG A 38 0.75 -5.21 -2.08
CA ARG A 38 1.67 -4.25 -2.69
C ARG A 38 1.00 -3.48 -3.82
N GLY A 39 1.46 -2.27 -4.07
CA GLY A 39 1.05 -1.53 -5.25
C GLY A 39 1.34 -0.04 -5.21
N PRO A 40 1.40 0.62 -6.38
CA PRO A 40 1.59 2.05 -6.43
C PRO A 40 0.32 2.78 -6.03
N THR A 41 0.46 3.94 -5.37
CA THR A 41 -0.58 4.97 -5.43
C THR A 41 -0.42 5.78 -6.71
N LEU A 42 -1.51 6.35 -7.23
CA LEU A 42 -1.57 6.97 -8.55
C LEU A 42 -2.17 8.38 -8.51
N THR A 43 -1.98 9.16 -9.58
CA THR A 43 -2.65 10.45 -9.79
C THR A 43 -4.15 10.29 -10.10
N HIS A 44 -4.51 9.26 -10.87
CA HIS A 44 -5.87 8.88 -11.26
C HIS A 44 -5.92 7.39 -11.66
N ASP A 45 -7.11 6.87 -11.95
CA ASP A 45 -7.35 5.47 -12.30
C ASP A 45 -7.51 5.27 -13.82
N ASP A 46 -6.42 5.47 -14.56
CA ASP A 46 -6.36 5.23 -16.01
C ASP A 46 -4.93 4.83 -16.44
N GLU A 47 -4.73 4.60 -17.75
CA GLU A 47 -3.46 4.14 -18.32
C GLU A 47 -2.35 5.22 -18.32
N ASP A 48 -2.72 6.50 -18.33
CA ASP A 48 -1.79 7.63 -18.34
C ASP A 48 -1.37 8.04 -16.91
N ALA A 49 -1.82 7.31 -15.89
CA ALA A 49 -1.57 7.62 -14.49
C ALA A 49 -0.09 7.54 -14.11
N GLU A 50 0.41 8.61 -13.50
CA GLU A 50 1.71 8.61 -12.86
C GLU A 50 1.61 8.02 -11.45
N THR A 51 2.66 7.33 -11.01
CA THR A 51 2.73 6.87 -9.63
C THR A 51 3.04 8.04 -8.69
N THR A 52 2.38 8.04 -7.54
CA THR A 52 2.54 9.03 -6.46
C THR A 52 3.14 8.44 -5.19
N GLY A 53 3.34 7.12 -5.16
CA GLY A 53 3.90 6.41 -4.03
C GLY A 53 3.95 4.90 -4.26
N SER A 54 4.48 4.19 -3.28
CA SER A 54 4.62 2.73 -3.29
C SER A 54 4.21 2.16 -1.93
N LEU A 55 3.13 1.39 -1.92
CA LEU A 55 2.64 0.68 -0.74
C LEU A 55 3.13 -0.75 -0.73
N HIS A 56 3.59 -1.21 0.43
CA HIS A 56 3.89 -2.60 0.73
C HIS A 56 3.41 -2.94 2.14
N ILE A 57 2.78 -4.10 2.27
CA ILE A 57 2.45 -4.72 3.54
C ILE A 57 3.07 -6.11 3.51
N LEU A 58 3.85 -6.46 4.53
CA LEU A 58 4.68 -7.66 4.53
C LEU A 58 4.84 -8.26 5.93
N ASP A 59 4.96 -9.59 6.00
CA ASP A 59 5.27 -10.37 7.19
C ASP A 59 6.76 -10.72 7.23
N VAL A 60 7.51 -10.05 8.10
CA VAL A 60 8.98 -10.19 8.24
C VAL A 60 9.37 -10.51 9.70
N PRO A 61 10.54 -11.12 9.95
CA PRO A 61 10.86 -11.65 11.28
C PRO A 61 10.98 -10.59 12.37
N ASP A 62 11.46 -9.39 12.04
CA ASP A 62 11.79 -8.34 13.01
C ASP A 62 11.77 -6.92 12.41
N ALA A 63 11.94 -5.93 13.29
CA ALA A 63 11.98 -4.52 12.91
C ALA A 63 13.19 -4.19 12.01
N GLU A 64 14.32 -4.87 12.21
CA GLU A 64 15.51 -4.67 11.36
C GLU A 64 15.24 -5.13 9.93
N ALA A 65 14.48 -6.22 9.74
CA ALA A 65 14.08 -6.70 8.44
C ALA A 65 13.18 -5.73 7.69
N VAL A 66 12.21 -5.08 8.36
CA VAL A 66 11.40 -4.06 7.70
C VAL A 66 12.20 -2.78 7.40
N GLU A 67 13.15 -2.40 8.26
CA GLU A 67 14.03 -1.25 8.00
C GLU A 67 14.87 -1.47 6.74
N ARG A 68 15.49 -2.65 6.59
CA ARG A 68 16.20 -3.01 5.35
C ARG A 68 15.27 -3.01 4.14
N PHE A 69 14.05 -3.55 4.28
CA PHE A 69 13.07 -3.51 3.20
C PHE A 69 12.74 -2.08 2.77
N ALA A 70 12.54 -1.17 3.73
CA ALA A 70 12.13 0.21 3.46
C ALA A 70 13.28 1.08 2.92
N TYR A 71 14.51 0.84 3.36
CA TYR A 71 15.62 1.78 3.16
C TYR A 71 16.76 1.25 2.28
N ASP A 72 16.83 -0.06 2.01
CA ASP A 72 17.79 -0.60 1.03
C ASP A 72 17.18 -0.73 -0.38
N GLU A 73 15.92 -0.32 -0.56
CA GLU A 73 15.22 -0.47 -1.84
C GLU A 73 15.63 0.61 -2.86
N PRO A 74 15.67 0.29 -4.18
CA PRO A 74 16.23 1.18 -5.19
C PRO A 74 15.56 2.55 -5.25
N TYR A 75 14.24 2.63 -5.03
CA TYR A 75 13.56 3.93 -5.05
C TYR A 75 13.97 4.81 -3.87
N TYR A 76 14.11 4.26 -2.66
CA TYR A 76 14.58 5.02 -1.52
C TYR A 76 16.03 5.49 -1.72
N LEU A 77 16.92 4.58 -2.13
CA LEU A 77 18.34 4.88 -2.32
C LEU A 77 18.58 5.94 -3.41
N ALA A 78 17.72 5.98 -4.43
CA ALA A 78 17.78 6.99 -5.49
C ALA A 78 17.07 8.31 -5.14
N GLY A 79 16.48 8.42 -3.95
CA GLY A 79 15.76 9.60 -3.51
C GLY A 79 14.46 9.84 -4.28
N VAL A 80 13.75 8.77 -4.66
CA VAL A 80 12.41 8.86 -5.28
C VAL A 80 11.37 9.28 -4.24
N PHE A 81 11.53 8.88 -2.98
CA PHE A 81 10.57 9.19 -1.92
C PHE A 81 10.92 10.50 -1.21
N ASP A 82 9.89 11.32 -0.95
CA ASP A 82 9.97 12.48 -0.05
C ASP A 82 9.91 12.03 1.42
N ASP A 83 9.05 11.04 1.69
CA ASP A 83 8.92 10.40 2.99
C ASP A 83 8.65 8.90 2.87
N VAL A 84 8.99 8.16 3.92
CA VAL A 84 8.64 6.74 4.07
C VAL A 84 7.98 6.53 5.43
N LEU A 85 6.73 6.10 5.40
CA LEU A 85 5.98 5.70 6.59
C LEU A 85 6.15 4.20 6.84
N VAL A 86 6.86 3.85 7.92
CA VAL A 86 6.98 2.47 8.41
C VAL A 86 6.21 2.33 9.73
N ARG A 87 5.26 1.40 9.81
CA ARG A 87 4.50 1.11 11.03
C ARG A 87 4.33 -0.39 11.23
N GLY A 88 4.24 -0.83 12.48
CA GLY A 88 3.74 -2.17 12.77
C GLY A 88 2.32 -2.28 12.20
N PHE A 89 1.98 -3.43 11.64
CA PHE A 89 0.65 -3.69 11.11
C PHE A 89 0.00 -4.82 11.88
N ARG A 90 -1.29 -4.65 12.20
CA ARG A 90 -2.11 -5.74 12.72
C ARG A 90 -3.30 -5.90 11.81
N LYS A 91 -3.26 -6.91 10.95
CA LYS A 91 -4.35 -7.22 10.05
C LYS A 91 -5.61 -7.63 10.82
N ARG A 92 -6.76 -7.06 10.42
CA ARG A 92 -8.09 -7.36 11.01
C ARG A 92 -8.97 -8.24 10.12
N VAL A 93 -8.48 -8.59 8.94
CA VAL A 93 -9.15 -9.51 8.00
C VAL A 93 -8.27 -10.72 7.71
N GLY A 94 -8.86 -11.87 7.37
CA GLY A 94 -8.09 -13.10 7.12
C GLY A 94 -7.37 -13.15 5.77
N THR A 95 -7.66 -12.21 4.87
CA THR A 95 -7.24 -12.23 3.46
C THR A 95 -5.95 -11.46 3.20
N THR A 96 -5.37 -11.70 2.03
CA THR A 96 -4.29 -10.93 1.40
C THR A 96 -4.82 -10.25 0.14
N MET A 97 -3.99 -9.45 -0.53
CA MET A 97 -4.39 -8.86 -1.81
C MET A 97 -4.69 -9.93 -2.88
N TRP A 98 -4.05 -11.10 -2.82
CA TRP A 98 -4.21 -12.17 -3.81
C TRP A 98 -5.50 -12.97 -3.65
N ASP A 99 -6.12 -12.92 -2.47
CA ASP A 99 -7.39 -13.60 -2.19
C ASP A 99 -8.60 -12.80 -2.72
N PHE A 100 -8.38 -11.55 -3.15
CA PHE A 100 -9.46 -10.70 -3.61
C PHE A 100 -9.94 -11.10 -5.01
N ALA A 101 -11.13 -11.70 -5.06
CA ALA A 101 -11.82 -12.08 -6.30
C ALA A 101 -13.07 -11.24 -6.59
N GLY A 102 -13.34 -10.21 -5.78
CA GLY A 102 -14.58 -9.44 -5.79
C GLY A 102 -14.61 -8.24 -6.76
N ALA A 103 -13.72 -8.22 -7.76
CA ALA A 103 -13.55 -7.07 -8.64
C ALA A 103 -14.83 -6.74 -9.42
N VAL A 104 -15.27 -5.49 -9.35
CA VAL A 104 -16.44 -4.97 -10.07
C VAL A 104 -15.99 -4.10 -11.25
N PRO A 105 -16.46 -4.38 -12.49
CA PRO A 105 -16.16 -3.54 -13.64
C PRO A 105 -16.52 -2.06 -13.40
N GLY A 106 -15.57 -1.17 -13.66
CA GLY A 106 -15.72 0.27 -13.48
C GLY A 106 -15.53 0.78 -12.06
N TYR A 107 -15.18 -0.08 -11.09
CA TYR A 107 -14.74 0.38 -9.78
C TYR A 107 -13.24 0.62 -9.77
N THR A 108 -12.83 1.58 -8.93
CA THR A 108 -11.45 1.94 -8.68
C THR A 108 -11.00 1.35 -7.35
N ARG A 109 -9.71 1.07 -7.21
CA ARG A 109 -9.13 0.66 -5.93
C ARG A 109 -8.44 1.81 -5.23
N TYR A 110 -8.51 1.80 -3.91
CA TYR A 110 -8.02 2.88 -3.08
C TYR A 110 -7.22 2.35 -1.90
N LEU A 111 -6.14 3.06 -1.57
CA LEU A 111 -5.54 3.05 -0.25
C LEU A 111 -6.24 4.12 0.59
N LEU A 112 -6.80 3.71 1.72
CA LEU A 112 -7.32 4.58 2.76
C LEU A 112 -6.30 4.63 3.90
N LEU A 113 -5.89 5.81 4.32
CA LEU A 113 -4.93 6.00 5.40
C LEU A 113 -5.47 6.99 6.45
N ALA A 114 -5.75 6.51 7.65
CA ALA A 114 -6.14 7.36 8.79
C ALA A 114 -5.05 7.31 9.86
N THR A 115 -4.55 8.46 10.30
CA THR A 115 -3.54 8.57 11.37
C THR A 115 -4.11 9.30 12.59
N ASP A 116 -5.34 8.97 12.95
CA ASP A 116 -6.12 9.60 14.03
C ASP A 116 -6.00 8.85 15.37
N GLY A 117 -5.39 7.67 15.38
CA GLY A 117 -5.33 6.77 16.54
C GLY A 117 -6.70 6.25 16.99
N VAL A 118 -7.74 6.41 16.17
CA VAL A 118 -9.11 5.99 16.48
C VAL A 118 -9.32 4.57 15.97
N ASP A 119 -9.80 3.71 16.87
CA ASP A 119 -10.20 2.36 16.53
C ASP A 119 -11.56 2.36 15.82
N HIS A 120 -11.55 2.02 14.53
CA HIS A 120 -12.74 1.76 13.75
C HIS A 120 -12.75 0.30 13.31
N GLU A 121 -13.88 -0.38 13.51
CA GLU A 121 -14.05 -1.77 13.07
C GLU A 121 -14.02 -1.87 11.54
N PRO A 122 -13.44 -2.95 10.95
CA PRO A 122 -13.53 -3.15 9.52
C PRO A 122 -15.00 -3.17 9.07
N PRO A 123 -15.35 -2.48 7.98
CA PRO A 123 -16.72 -2.51 7.48
C PRO A 123 -17.06 -3.90 6.95
N ASP A 124 -18.31 -4.32 7.17
CA ASP A 124 -18.87 -5.54 6.56
C ASP A 124 -19.18 -5.28 5.08
N SER A 125 -18.15 -5.37 4.25
CA SER A 125 -18.23 -5.10 2.81
C SER A 125 -17.35 -6.08 2.03
N PRO A 126 -17.86 -6.70 0.94
CA PRO A 126 -17.08 -7.58 0.08
C PRO A 126 -16.02 -6.83 -0.74
N HIS A 127 -16.03 -5.50 -0.70
CA HIS A 127 -15.09 -4.65 -1.41
C HIS A 127 -13.90 -4.21 -0.54
N VAL A 128 -13.77 -4.74 0.68
CA VAL A 128 -12.55 -4.62 1.48
C VAL A 128 -11.56 -5.68 1.02
N ILE A 129 -10.44 -5.24 0.46
CA ILE A 129 -9.32 -6.09 0.04
C ILE A 129 -8.47 -6.43 1.28
N LEU A 130 -8.15 -5.41 2.07
CA LEU A 130 -7.36 -5.51 3.30
C LEU A 130 -7.79 -4.42 4.27
N TYR A 131 -7.75 -4.70 5.58
CA TYR A 131 -7.95 -3.71 6.63
C TYR A 131 -7.07 -4.06 7.83
N GLY A 132 -6.42 -3.07 8.43
CA GLY A 132 -5.65 -3.31 9.65
C GLY A 132 -5.23 -2.04 10.38
N ASP A 133 -4.71 -2.27 11.57
CA ASP A 133 -4.22 -1.21 12.45
C ASP A 133 -2.76 -0.85 12.12
N LEU A 134 -2.46 0.44 12.23
CA LEU A 134 -1.11 0.97 12.23
C LEU A 134 -0.67 1.16 13.68
N LEU A 135 0.49 0.60 14.01
CA LEU A 135 1.01 0.53 15.36
C LEU A 135 2.35 1.25 15.50
N ASP A 136 2.52 1.96 16.62
CA ASP A 136 3.81 2.37 17.17
C ASP A 136 4.08 1.55 18.43
N GLY A 137 4.95 0.55 18.29
CA GLY A 137 5.07 -0.54 19.26
C GLY A 137 3.75 -1.30 19.40
N THR A 138 3.07 -1.10 20.53
CA THR A 138 1.73 -1.70 20.80
C THR A 138 0.60 -0.68 20.76
N THR A 139 0.92 0.60 20.53
CA THR A 139 -0.04 1.70 20.53
C THR A 139 -0.68 1.83 19.16
N LEU A 140 -2.01 1.86 19.12
CA LEU A 140 -2.76 2.22 17.91
C LEU A 140 -2.50 3.69 17.55
N VAL A 141 -1.95 3.94 16.36
CA VAL A 141 -1.69 5.30 15.85
C VAL A 141 -2.51 5.62 14.59
N GLY A 142 -3.21 4.63 14.05
CA GLY A 142 -4.00 4.81 12.84
C GLY A 142 -4.51 3.50 12.29
N GLN A 143 -5.16 3.55 11.13
CA GLN A 143 -5.64 2.39 10.39
C GLN A 143 -5.41 2.59 8.91
N ALA A 144 -5.16 1.49 8.21
CA ALA A 144 -5.05 1.47 6.76
C ALA A 144 -5.99 0.43 6.17
N ALA A 145 -6.57 0.75 5.02
CA ALA A 145 -7.41 -0.18 4.27
C ALA A 145 -7.07 -0.12 2.78
N LEU A 146 -7.18 -1.28 2.13
CA LEU A 146 -7.24 -1.39 0.68
C LEU A 146 -8.65 -1.79 0.33
N VAL A 147 -9.29 -1.01 -0.52
CA VAL A 147 -10.70 -1.19 -0.87
C VAL A 147 -10.91 -1.01 -2.36
N GLU A 148 -12.01 -1.53 -2.86
CA GLU A 148 -12.56 -1.22 -4.17
C GLU A 148 -13.86 -0.44 -3.99
N ALA A 149 -14.10 0.61 -4.78
CA ALA A 149 -15.28 1.46 -4.67
C ALA A 149 -15.57 2.18 -6.00
N PRO A 150 -16.82 2.61 -6.25
CA PRO A 150 -17.18 3.32 -7.48
C PRO A 150 -16.64 4.75 -7.55
N THR A 151 -16.38 5.38 -6.41
CA THR A 151 -15.91 6.78 -6.30
C THR A 151 -15.02 6.95 -5.07
N PRO A 152 -14.17 8.00 -5.01
CA PRO A 152 -13.36 8.26 -3.83
C PRO A 152 -14.21 8.58 -2.58
N GLU A 153 -15.41 9.15 -2.74
CA GLU A 153 -16.34 9.41 -1.62
C GLU A 153 -16.91 8.10 -1.06
N ALA A 154 -17.25 7.15 -1.93
CA ALA A 154 -17.69 5.83 -1.51
C ALA A 154 -16.56 5.06 -0.80
N ALA A 155 -15.31 5.22 -1.25
CA ALA A 155 -14.14 4.68 -0.57
C ALA A 155 -13.93 5.33 0.82
N ALA A 156 -13.99 6.66 0.90
CA ALA A 156 -13.86 7.41 2.15
C ALA A 156 -14.90 7.01 3.21
N ALA A 157 -16.10 6.61 2.78
CA ALA A 157 -17.15 6.13 3.67
C ALA A 157 -16.81 4.80 4.37
N LEU A 158 -15.91 3.98 3.80
CA LEU A 158 -15.48 2.70 4.39
C LEU A 158 -14.47 2.90 5.54
N ARG A 159 -13.74 4.02 5.55
CA ARG A 159 -12.96 4.46 6.72
C ARG A 159 -13.05 6.00 6.85
N PRO A 160 -14.06 6.52 7.55
CA PRO A 160 -14.23 7.96 7.71
C PRO A 160 -13.00 8.64 8.30
N GLY A 161 -12.62 9.80 7.78
CA GLY A 161 -11.45 10.56 8.24
C GLY A 161 -10.10 10.07 7.67
N ALA A 162 -10.10 9.07 6.79
CA ALA A 162 -8.91 8.66 6.06
C ALA A 162 -8.63 9.58 4.86
N ASP A 163 -7.35 9.78 4.60
CA ASP A 163 -6.87 10.22 3.28
C ASP A 163 -7.13 9.11 2.27
N VAL A 164 -7.57 9.49 1.07
CA VAL A 164 -7.93 8.57 -0.02
C VAL A 164 -6.94 8.71 -1.15
N HIS A 165 -6.27 7.61 -1.50
CA HIS A 165 -5.32 7.55 -2.60
C HIS A 165 -5.79 6.52 -3.61
N VAL A 166 -5.83 6.87 -4.91
CA VAL A 166 -5.99 5.86 -5.97
C VAL A 166 -4.82 4.89 -5.86
N TRP A 167 -5.12 3.60 -5.92
CA TRP A 167 -4.15 2.52 -5.75
C TRP A 167 -4.52 1.37 -6.69
N ARG A 168 -3.54 0.57 -7.12
CA ARG A 168 -3.79 -0.67 -7.87
C ARG A 168 -2.92 -1.81 -7.36
N PHE A 169 -3.32 -3.05 -7.65
CA PHE A 169 -2.45 -4.20 -7.40
C PHE A 169 -1.11 -4.00 -8.09
N GLY A 170 -0.03 -4.15 -7.33
CA GLY A 170 1.33 -4.05 -7.82
C GLY A 170 1.94 -5.39 -8.14
N GLY A 171 3.00 -5.33 -8.94
CA GLY A 171 3.87 -6.45 -9.21
C GLY A 171 4.66 -6.22 -10.48
N ARG A 172 5.66 -7.08 -10.69
CA ARG A 172 6.31 -7.14 -11.99
C ARG A 172 5.26 -7.55 -13.02
N PRO A 173 5.08 -6.79 -14.12
CA PRO A 173 4.28 -7.24 -15.25
C PRO A 173 4.82 -8.58 -15.75
N THR A 174 3.97 -9.57 -15.93
CA THR A 174 4.37 -10.77 -16.68
C THR A 174 4.50 -10.36 -18.14
N GLU A 175 5.65 -10.64 -18.77
CA GLU A 175 5.74 -10.62 -20.23
C GLU A 175 4.75 -11.69 -20.75
N ASP A 176 3.69 -11.25 -21.42
CA ASP A 176 2.80 -12.13 -22.19
C ASP A 176 3.49 -12.64 -23.46
#